data_AF-A0A538J2A3-F1
#
_entry.id   AF-A0A538J2A3-F1
#
_cell.length_a   1.000
_cell.length_b   1.000
_cell.length_c   1.000
_cell.angle_alpha   90.00
_cell.angle_beta   90.00
_cell.angle_gamma   90.00
#
_symmetry.space_group_name_H-M   'P 1'
#
loop_
_entity.id
_entity.type
_entity.pdbx_description
1 polymer ?
#
loop_
_entity_poly.entity_id
_entity_poly.type
_entity_poly.pdbx_seq_one_letter_code
_entity_poly.pdbx_strand_id
1 'polypeptide(L)' 'MEQLVDVSAVEVIGDYRLRLAFQDGTVGDVDFSGREWRGVFEPLR' A
#
# COMPACT_ATOMS: atom_id res chain seq x y z
N MET A 1 6.00 17.17 -14.38
CA MET A 1 6.22 16.58 -13.05
C MET A 1 4.86 16.13 -12.57
N GLU A 2 4.67 14.84 -12.31
CA GLU A 2 3.42 14.37 -11.71
C GLU A 2 3.41 14.77 -10.24
N GLN A 3 2.30 15.36 -9.79
CA GLN A 3 2.13 15.72 -8.39
C GLN A 3 1.81 14.46 -7.60
N LEU A 4 2.59 14.19 -6.56
CA LEU A 4 2.29 13.11 -5.63
C LEU A 4 1.11 13.55 -4.76
N VAL A 5 0.08 12.69 -4.68
CA VAL A 5 -1.09 12.91 -3.82
C VAL A 5 -0.90 12.11 -2.54
N ASP A 6 -1.18 12.74 -1.40
CA ASP A 6 -1.05 12.10 -0.09
C ASP A 6 -2.11 11.03 0.12
N VAL A 7 -1.69 9.93 0.74
CA VAL A 7 -2.59 8.87 1.22
C VAL A 7 -3.34 9.38 2.45
N SER A 8 -4.68 9.32 2.39
CA SER A 8 -5.57 9.78 3.46
C SER A 8 -6.09 8.64 4.34
N ALA A 9 -6.18 7.41 3.81
CA ALA A 9 -6.56 6.23 4.57
C ALA A 9 -5.95 4.94 3.99
N VAL A 10 -5.78 3.94 4.86
CA VAL A 10 -5.25 2.61 4.53
C VAL A 10 -6.11 1.54 5.19
N GLU A 11 -6.46 0.51 4.44
CA GLU A 11 -7.15 -0.69 4.92
C GLU A 11 -6.39 -1.95 4.49
N VAL A 12 -6.26 -2.91 5.41
CA VAL A 12 -5.70 -4.24 5.12
C VAL A 12 -6.83 -5.12 4.58
N ILE A 13 -6.71 -5.55 3.33
CA ILE A 13 -7.75 -6.35 2.63
C ILE A 13 -7.26 -7.76 2.25
N GLY A 14 -6.10 -8.16 2.75
CA GLY A 14 -5.48 -9.47 2.59
C GLY A 14 -4.05 -9.46 3.15
N ASP A 15 -3.38 -10.62 3.18
CA ASP A 15 -2.07 -10.78 3.85
C ASP A 15 -1.02 -9.74 3.44
N TYR A 16 -0.99 -9.38 2.15
CA TYR A 16 -0.08 -8.36 1.59
C TYR A 16 -0.80 -7.35 0.71
N ARG A 17 -2.13 -7.25 0.87
CA ARG A 17 -2.95 -6.42 -0.01
C ARG A 17 -3.56 -5.29 0.79
N LEU A 18 -3.31 -4.07 0.33
CA LEU A 18 -3.83 -2.86 0.94
C LEU A 18 -4.78 -2.16 -0.01
N ARG A 19 -5.81 -1.55 0.56
CA ARG A 19 -6.61 -0.52 -0.11
C ARG A 19 -6.16 0.83 0.40
N LEU A 20 -5.82 1.73 -0.51
CA LEU A 20 -5.40 3.10 -0.22
C LEU A 20 -6.47 4.06 -0.70
N ALA A 21 -6.81 5.03 0.13
CA ALA A 21 -7.54 6.22 -0.28
C ALA A 21 -6.57 7.40 -0.31
N PHE A 22 -6.74 8.28 -1.29
CA PHE A 22 -5.91 9.47 -1.48
C PHE A 22 -6.72 10.74 -1.19
N GLN A 23 -6.05 11.86 -0.92
CA GLN A 23 -6.70 13.14 -0.62
C GLN A 23 -7.53 13.70 -1.79
N ASP A 24 -7.23 13.30 -3.02
CA ASP A 24 -7.99 13.68 -4.22
C ASP A 24 -9.28 12.85 -4.39
N GLY A 25 -9.56 11.91 -3.49
CA GLY A 25 -10.70 11.00 -3.54
C GLY A 25 -10.46 9.72 -4.34
N THR A 26 -9.27 9.55 -4.94
CA THR A 26 -8.90 8.30 -5.61
C THR A 26 -8.81 7.17 -4.59
N VAL A 27 -9.27 5.98 -4.98
CA VAL A 27 -9.15 4.75 -4.18
C VAL A 27 -8.57 3.66 -5.06
N GLY A 28 -7.58 2.93 -4.55
CA GLY A 28 -6.91 1.85 -5.29
C GLY A 28 -6.39 0.75 -4.39
N ASP A 29 -6.23 -0.44 -4.97
CA ASP A 29 -5.66 -1.59 -4.29
C ASP A 29 -4.20 -1.77 -4.73
N VAL A 30 -3.32 -2.11 -3.80
CA VAL A 30 -1.93 -2.46 -4.06
C VAL A 30 -1.62 -3.81 -3.43
N ASP A 31 -0.93 -4.66 -4.18
CA ASP A 31 -0.52 -6.00 -3.75
C ASP A 31 0.99 -6.06 -3.60
N PHE A 32 1.44 -6.46 -2.41
CA PHE A 32 2.85 -6.66 -2.07
C PHE A 32 3.23 -8.14 -1.95
N SER A 33 2.34 -9.09 -2.28
CA SER A 33 2.60 -10.53 -2.17
C SER A 33 3.79 -11.00 -3.02
N GLY A 34 4.03 -10.34 -4.15
CA GLY A 34 5.19 -10.61 -5.02
C GLY A 34 6.50 -9.97 -4.56
N ARG A 35 6.50 -9.18 -3.48
CA ARG A 35 7.69 -8.49 -2.99
C ARG A 35 8.51 -9.40 -2.10
N GLU A 36 9.82 -9.43 -2.34
CA GLU A 36 10.72 -10.08 -1.40
C GLU A 36 10.96 -9.17 -0.19
N TRP A 37 10.36 -9.53 0.95
CA TRP A 37 10.55 -8.83 2.21
C TRP A 37 11.90 -9.22 2.83
N ARG A 38 12.83 -8.26 2.89
CA ARG A 38 14.20 -8.44 3.43
C ARG A 38 14.50 -7.42 4.52
N GLY A 39 15.46 -7.73 5.40
CA GLY A 39 15.90 -6.84 6.48
C GLY A 39 14.79 -6.57 7.50
N VAL A 40 14.55 -5.30 7.84
CA VAL A 40 13.55 -4.90 8.87
C VAL A 40 12.15 -5.42 8.57
N PHE A 41 11.81 -5.65 7.31
CA PHE A 41 10.50 -6.15 6.91
C PHE A 41 10.42 -7.68 6.78
N GLU A 42 11.51 -8.44 7.01
CA GLU A 42 11.48 -9.91 7.03
C GLU A 42 10.40 -10.49 7.96
N PRO A 43 10.13 -9.94 9.16
CA PRO A 43 9.10 -10.47 10.05
C PRO A 43 7.66 -10.32 9.51
N LEU A 44 7.45 -9.57 8.43
CA LEU A 44 6.15 -9.42 7.81
C LEU A 44 5.81 -10.57 6.86
N ARG A 45 6.72 -11.54 6.65
CA ARG A 45 6.51 -12.73 5.80
C ARG A 45 5.49 -13.71 6.38
#